data_AF-A0A1G9VMF8-F1
#
_entry.id   AF-A0A1G9VMF8-F1
#
_cell.length_a   1.000
_cell.length_b   1.000
_cell.length_c   1.000
_cell.angle_alpha   90.00
_cell.angle_beta   90.00
_cell.angle_gamma   90.00
#
_symmetry.space_group_name_H-M   'P 1'
#
loop_
_entity.id
_entity.type
_entity.pdbx_description
1 polymer ?
#
loop_
_entity_poly.entity_id
_entity_poly.type
_entity_poly.pdbx_seq_one_letter_code
_entity_poly.pdbx_strand_id
1 'polypeptide(L)'
;MEFLLKHAYKTAVFGEVRRRDVYSIPIEPIREVIVNALVHASYAERGTPIRIGFYDDRIQVDSPGLLLPGMTIDSMRRVSRLRNPALARIFREAGIMEQWGTGVQRVFEQVAEAGLPEPVIEEIQDRVRVTIYVPSHDPAKSGHHAGKPGADGRTPSEPSDSPSQSTKSKHQGTKMRH
;
A
#
# COMPACT_ATOMS: atom_id res chain seq x y z
N MET A 1 15.02 3.84 -6.16
CA MET A 1 14.35 2.63 -5.62
C MET A 1 15.34 1.54 -5.26
N GLU A 2 16.44 1.37 -6.01
CA GLU A 2 17.48 0.34 -5.76
C GLU A 2 18.03 0.29 -4.34
N PHE A 3 18.21 1.43 -3.67
CA PHE A 3 18.65 1.47 -2.28
C PHE A 3 17.66 0.80 -1.32
N LEU A 4 16.35 1.04 -1.49
CA LEU A 4 15.33 0.35 -0.68
C LEU A 4 15.35 -1.15 -0.94
N LEU A 5 15.50 -1.54 -2.20
CA LEU A 5 15.53 -2.95 -2.61
C LEU A 5 16.80 -3.67 -2.13
N LYS A 6 17.95 -2.98 -2.07
CA LYS A 6 19.23 -3.54 -1.60
C LYS A 6 19.22 -3.85 -0.11
N HIS A 7 18.46 -3.07 0.68
CA HIS A 7 18.35 -3.25 2.13
C HIS A 7 17.07 -4.00 2.54
N ALA A 8 16.21 -4.36 1.58
CA ALA A 8 15.10 -5.27 1.79
C ALA A 8 15.57 -6.71 1.55
N TYR A 9 15.46 -7.58 2.57
CA TYR A 9 15.77 -8.99 2.40
C TYR A 9 14.68 -9.66 1.55
N LYS A 10 15.11 -10.38 0.50
CA LYS A 10 14.24 -10.95 -0.54
C LYS A 10 14.09 -12.46 -0.32
N THR A 11 12.87 -12.94 -0.07
CA THR A 11 12.57 -14.38 0.00
C THR A 11 11.72 -14.83 -1.17
N ALA A 12 12.05 -16.01 -1.72
CA ALA A 12 11.24 -16.71 -2.71
C ALA A 12 10.27 -17.65 -1.99
N VAL A 13 8.97 -17.36 -2.03
CA VAL A 13 7.94 -18.29 -1.56
C VAL A 13 7.55 -19.20 -2.73
N PHE A 14 7.80 -20.51 -2.62
CA PHE A 14 7.44 -21.50 -3.63
C PHE A 14 6.02 -22.01 -3.37
N GLY A 15 5.05 -21.39 -4.04
CA GLY A 15 3.71 -21.93 -4.29
C GLY A 15 3.51 -22.02 -5.80
N GLU A 16 2.80 -23.04 -6.26
CA GLU A 16 2.59 -23.42 -7.66
C GLU A 16 2.61 -22.24 -8.66
N VAL A 17 3.67 -22.19 -9.46
CA VAL A 17 3.90 -21.36 -10.66
C VAL A 17 3.50 -19.87 -10.55
N ARG A 18 4.11 -19.14 -9.61
CA ARG A 18 4.64 -17.77 -9.84
C ARG A 18 5.46 -17.32 -8.64
N ARG A 19 6.77 -17.15 -8.83
CA ARG A 19 7.65 -16.52 -7.84
C ARG A 19 7.16 -15.10 -7.57
N ARG A 20 6.56 -14.86 -6.40
CA ARG A 20 6.30 -13.51 -5.88
C ARG A 20 7.44 -13.15 -4.95
N ASP A 21 8.16 -12.09 -5.31
CA ASP A 21 9.16 -11.51 -4.44
C ASP A 21 8.43 -10.75 -3.32
N VAL A 22 8.43 -11.31 -2.11
CA VAL A 22 7.87 -10.63 -0.93
C VAL A 22 9.03 -9.96 -0.21
N TYR A 23 8.97 -8.64 -0.09
CA TYR A 23 9.93 -7.87 0.70
C TYR A 23 9.51 -7.88 2.16
N SER A 24 10.48 -7.94 3.08
CA SER A 24 10.22 -7.86 4.51
C SER A 24 9.80 -6.46 5.01
N ILE A 25 9.91 -5.44 4.14
CA ILE A 25 9.59 -4.06 4.44
C ILE A 25 8.42 -3.58 3.56
N PRO A 26 7.51 -2.74 4.08
CA PRO A 26 6.39 -2.22 3.30
C PRO A 26 6.90 -1.10 2.36
N ILE A 27 7.27 -1.47 1.14
CA ILE A 27 7.92 -0.56 0.18
C ILE A 27 7.04 0.65 -0.15
N GLU A 28 5.74 0.44 -0.33
CA GLU A 28 4.78 1.47 -0.72
C GLU A 28 4.68 2.58 0.34
N PRO A 29 4.45 2.28 1.64
CA PRO A 29 4.55 3.25 2.73
C PRO A 29 5.86 4.01 2.76
N ILE A 30 6.99 3.31 2.67
CA ILE A 30 8.30 3.94 2.79
C ILE A 30 8.53 4.90 1.62
N ARG A 31 8.16 4.49 0.40
CA ARG A 31 8.22 5.36 -0.79
C ARG A 31 7.39 6.62 -0.57
N GLU A 32 6.17 6.49 -0.08
CA GLU A 32 5.28 7.61 0.19
C GLU A 32 5.85 8.56 1.25
N VAL A 33 6.40 8.04 2.34
CA VAL A 33 7.07 8.84 3.37
C VAL A 33 8.27 9.61 2.79
N ILE A 34 9.09 8.98 1.95
CA ILE A 34 10.25 9.63 1.32
C ILE A 34 9.81 10.74 0.36
N VAL A 35 8.78 10.48 -0.44
CA VAL A 35 8.22 11.47 -1.36
C VAL A 35 7.64 12.66 -0.58
N ASN A 36 6.91 12.41 0.50
CA ASN A 36 6.41 13.46 1.38
C ASN A 36 7.55 14.25 2.04
N ALA A 37 8.63 13.57 2.47
CA ALA A 37 9.81 14.25 2.99
C ALA A 37 10.43 15.22 1.96
N LEU A 38 10.55 14.81 0.70
CA LEU A 38 11.07 15.66 -0.39
C LEU A 38 10.16 16.86 -0.66
N VAL A 39 8.85 16.64 -0.71
CA VAL A 39 7.89 17.69 -1.07
C VAL A 39 7.67 18.69 0.08
N HIS A 40 7.80 18.26 1.33
CA HIS A 40 7.53 19.09 2.50
C HIS A 40 8.79 19.62 3.20
N ALA A 41 10.00 19.19 2.82
CA ALA A 41 11.26 19.65 3.42
C ALA A 41 11.44 21.18 3.33
N SER A 42 12.02 21.75 4.38
CA SER A 42 12.57 23.11 4.37
C SER A 42 13.92 23.11 3.68
N TYR A 43 13.98 23.73 2.49
CA TYR A 43 15.23 23.93 1.74
C TYR A 43 15.91 25.28 2.03
N ALA A 44 15.35 26.08 2.95
CA ALA A 44 15.93 27.36 3.36
C ALA A 44 17.21 27.19 4.18
N GLU A 45 17.30 26.10 4.94
CA GLU A 45 18.47 25.77 5.76
C GLU A 45 19.48 24.96 4.94
N ARG A 46 20.56 25.63 4.52
CA ARG A 46 21.64 24.97 3.81
C ARG A 46 22.35 23.98 4.74
N GLY A 47 22.44 22.72 4.29
CA GLY A 47 23.24 21.69 4.95
C GLY A 47 22.45 20.68 5.80
N THR A 48 21.12 20.81 5.92
CA THR A 48 20.28 19.82 6.61
C THR A 48 19.69 18.85 5.59
N PRO A 49 20.24 17.64 5.41
CA PRO A 49 19.69 16.68 4.45
C PRO A 49 18.43 16.01 5.00
N ILE A 50 17.62 15.46 4.10
CA ILE A 50 16.67 14.41 4.46
C ILE A 50 17.50 13.17 4.85
N ARG A 51 17.24 12.59 6.02
CA ARG A 51 17.97 11.40 6.51
C ARG A 51 17.03 10.21 6.55
N ILE A 52 17.52 9.06 6.11
CA ILE A 52 16.79 7.79 6.19
C ILE A 52 17.63 6.83 7.01
N GLY A 53 17.10 6.36 8.13
CA GLY A 53 17.72 5.39 9.01
C GLY A 53 17.00 4.05 8.94
N PHE A 54 17.78 2.97 8.76
CA PHE A 54 17.30 1.60 8.87
C PHE A 54 17.86 1.04 10.17
N TYR A 55 16.97 0.68 11.09
CA TYR A 55 17.28 0.07 12.37
C TYR A 55 16.62 -1.29 12.44
N ASP A 56 17.09 -2.16 13.33
CA ASP A 56 16.61 -3.55 13.43
C ASP A 56 15.08 -3.68 13.60
N ASP A 57 14.44 -2.68 14.22
CA ASP A 57 13.02 -2.68 14.59
C ASP A 57 12.18 -1.61 13.87
N ARG A 58 12.81 -0.73 13.08
CA ARG A 58 12.11 0.41 12.45
C ARG A 58 12.88 1.03 11.29
N ILE A 59 12.13 1.76 10.46
CA ILE A 59 12.65 2.65 9.44
C ILE A 59 12.22 4.07 9.81
N GLN A 60 13.17 5.00 9.74
CA GLN A 60 12.99 6.39 10.15
C GLN A 60 13.34 7.31 8.99
N VAL A 61 12.47 8.29 8.72
CA VAL A 61 12.72 9.35 7.74
C VAL A 61 12.61 10.69 8.44
N ASP A 62 13.69 11.45 8.42
CA ASP A 62 13.73 12.80 8.96
C ASP A 62 13.82 13.83 7.83
N SER A 63 12.84 14.72 7.74
CA SER A 63 12.86 15.86 6.81
C SER A 63 13.17 17.17 7.55
N PRO A 64 13.96 18.07 6.95
CA PRO A 64 14.21 19.39 7.52
C PRO A 64 12.95 20.26 7.61
N GLY A 65 12.91 21.13 8.60
CA GLY A 65 11.82 22.03 8.90
C GLY A 65 10.73 21.39 9.76
N LEU A 66 9.97 22.26 10.40
CA LEU A 66 8.75 21.92 11.15
C LEU A 66 7.54 21.82 10.22
N LEU A 67 6.38 21.49 10.77
CA LEU A 67 5.09 21.67 10.12
C LEU A 67 4.86 23.15 9.77
N LEU A 68 3.98 23.40 8.80
CA LEU A 68 3.62 24.78 8.44
C LEU A 68 2.82 25.43 9.58
N PRO A 69 2.93 26.75 9.81
CA PRO A 69 2.19 27.44 10.85
C PRO A 69 0.68 27.12 10.81
N GLY A 70 0.14 26.78 11.97
CA GLY A 70 -1.27 26.38 12.13
C GLY A 70 -1.58 24.93 11.76
N MET A 71 -0.56 24.11 11.44
CA MET A 71 -0.70 22.66 11.34
C MET A 71 -0.23 21.96 12.61
N THR A 72 -0.91 20.87 12.95
CA THR A 72 -0.53 19.90 13.97
C THR A 72 -0.40 18.51 13.36
N ILE A 73 0.24 17.58 14.09
CA ILE A 73 0.36 16.16 13.72
C ILE A 73 -1.02 15.52 13.44
N ASP A 74 -2.04 15.86 14.23
CA ASP A 74 -3.40 15.35 14.00
C ASP A 74 -4.04 15.96 12.75
N SER A 75 -3.81 17.25 12.50
CA SER A 75 -4.38 17.93 11.35
C SER A 75 -3.77 17.47 10.02
N MET A 76 -2.46 17.17 10.00
CA MET A 76 -1.76 16.79 8.77
C MET A 76 -2.21 15.43 8.22
N ARG A 77 -2.80 14.58 9.07
CA ARG A 77 -3.44 13.33 8.63
C ARG A 77 -4.66 13.57 7.74
N ARG A 78 -5.34 14.72 7.91
CA ARG A 78 -6.57 15.07 7.18
C ARG A 78 -6.35 16.12 6.09
N VAL A 79 -5.38 17.01 6.29
CA VAL A 79 -5.14 18.17 5.43
C VAL A 79 -3.65 18.26 5.10
N SER A 80 -3.31 18.14 3.81
CA SER A 80 -1.95 18.43 3.36
C SER A 80 -1.84 19.89 2.90
N ARG A 81 -0.87 20.61 3.46
CA ARG A 81 -0.41 21.90 2.93
C ARG A 81 1.04 21.76 2.51
N LEU A 82 1.33 22.17 1.28
CA LEU A 82 2.63 21.93 0.65
C LEU A 82 3.56 23.10 0.85
N ARG A 83 4.78 22.79 1.26
CA ARG A 83 5.88 23.76 1.31
C ARG A 83 6.47 24.00 -0.08
N ASN A 84 6.58 22.95 -0.89
CA ASN A 84 7.16 23.03 -2.24
C ASN A 84 6.16 22.60 -3.34
N PRO A 85 5.15 23.43 -3.70
CA PRO A 85 4.13 23.08 -4.70
C PRO A 85 4.70 22.75 -6.09
N ALA A 86 5.80 23.40 -6.49
CA ALA A 86 6.47 23.13 -7.76
C ALA A 86 7.07 21.71 -7.82
N LEU A 87 7.73 21.27 -6.74
CA LEU A 87 8.27 19.91 -6.64
C LEU A 87 7.15 18.86 -6.65
N ALA A 88 6.08 19.10 -5.88
CA ALA A 88 4.90 18.24 -5.88
C ALA A 88 4.32 18.08 -7.29
N ARG A 89 4.23 19.18 -8.06
CA ARG A 89 3.74 19.14 -9.43
C ARG A 89 4.64 18.29 -10.33
N ILE A 90 5.95 18.49 -10.26
CA ILE A 90 6.93 17.71 -11.04
C ILE A 90 6.82 16.23 -10.70
N PHE A 91 6.72 15.87 -9.41
CA PHE A 91 6.61 14.48 -8.98
C PHE A 91 5.31 13.83 -9.44
N ARG A 92 4.21 14.59 -9.47
CA ARG A 92 2.96 14.08 -10.06
C ARG A 92 3.09 13.83 -11.55
N GLU A 93 3.62 14.80 -12.29
CA GLU A 93 3.80 14.69 -13.75
C GLU A 93 4.76 13.55 -14.11
N ALA A 94 5.75 13.27 -13.25
CA ALA A 94 6.66 12.14 -13.38
C ALA A 94 6.09 10.79 -12.92
N GLY A 95 4.85 10.74 -12.42
CA GLY A 95 4.22 9.51 -11.91
C GLY A 95 4.81 8.98 -10.60
N ILE A 96 5.54 9.82 -9.85
CA ILE A 96 6.16 9.47 -8.56
C ILE A 96 5.12 9.58 -7.42
N MET A 97 4.15 10.48 -7.55
CA MET A 97 3.02 10.65 -6.63
C MET A 97 1.70 10.77 -7.39
N GLU A 98 0.62 10.19 -6.84
CA GLU A 98 -0.67 10.12 -7.56
C GLU A 98 -1.68 11.19 -7.10
N GLN A 99 -1.82 11.41 -5.79
CA GLN A 99 -2.83 12.31 -5.22
C GLN A 99 -2.26 13.27 -4.17
N TRP A 100 -2.82 14.46 -4.15
CA TRP A 100 -2.50 15.51 -3.18
C TRP A 100 -3.38 15.29 -1.95
N GLY A 101 -2.82 15.46 -0.74
CA GLY A 101 -3.64 15.42 0.47
C GLY A 101 -3.86 14.06 1.09
N THR A 102 -3.71 12.96 0.33
CA THR A 102 -4.00 11.60 0.82
C THR A 102 -2.75 10.82 1.22
N GLY A 103 -1.56 11.34 0.91
CA GLY A 103 -0.30 10.63 1.10
C GLY A 103 -0.05 10.13 2.52
N VAL A 104 -0.27 10.99 3.51
CA VAL A 104 -0.11 10.62 4.93
C VAL A 104 -1.10 9.53 5.31
N GLN A 105 -2.40 9.72 5.02
CA GLN A 105 -3.45 8.74 5.32
C GLN A 105 -3.16 7.38 4.67
N ARG A 106 -2.68 7.37 3.43
CA ARG A 106 -2.31 6.16 2.70
C ARG A 106 -1.16 5.40 3.37
N VAL A 107 -0.20 6.09 3.97
CA VAL A 107 0.86 5.45 4.76
C VAL A 107 0.25 4.70 5.95
N PHE A 108 -0.69 5.29 6.68
CA PHE A 108 -1.37 4.62 7.80
C PHE A 108 -2.14 3.37 7.34
N GLU A 109 -2.89 3.49 6.25
CA GLU A 109 -3.67 2.38 5.68
C GLU A 109 -2.77 1.23 5.25
N GLN A 110 -1.74 1.51 4.47
CA GLN A 110 -0.82 0.49 3.96
C GLN A 110 0.02 -0.17 5.08
N VAL A 111 0.38 0.57 6.14
CA VAL A 111 1.08 0.00 7.30
C VAL A 111 0.12 -0.90 8.11
N ALA A 112 -1.14 -0.50 8.27
CA ALA A 112 -2.16 -1.32 8.90
C ALA A 112 -2.47 -2.59 8.09
N GLU A 113 -2.57 -2.48 6.76
CA GLU A 113 -2.72 -3.62 5.83
C GLU A 113 -1.55 -4.61 5.92
N ALA A 114 -0.34 -4.10 6.18
CA ALA A 114 0.84 -4.92 6.42
C ALA A 114 0.88 -5.57 7.83
N GLY A 115 -0.11 -5.29 8.69
CA GLY A 115 -0.16 -5.81 10.06
C GLY A 115 0.91 -5.22 10.98
N LEU A 116 1.44 -4.05 10.63
CA LEU A 116 2.50 -3.38 11.37
C LEU A 116 1.95 -2.35 12.37
N PRO A 117 2.71 -1.99 13.42
CA PRO A 117 2.31 -0.94 14.34
C PRO A 117 2.11 0.40 13.62
N GLU A 118 1.19 1.20 14.15
CA GLU A 118 0.85 2.50 13.59
C GLU A 118 2.11 3.40 13.45
N PRO A 119 2.30 4.08 12.30
CA PRO A 119 3.42 5.01 12.13
C PRO A 119 3.38 6.17 13.13
N VAL A 120 4.56 6.54 13.62
CA VAL A 120 4.73 7.67 14.52
C VAL A 120 5.27 8.86 13.75
N ILE A 121 4.63 10.02 13.89
CA ILE A 121 5.07 11.29 13.28
C ILE A 121 5.32 12.29 14.41
N GLU A 122 6.50 12.89 14.43
CA GLU A 122 6.96 13.78 15.50
C GLU A 122 7.68 15.00 14.93
N GLU A 123 7.54 16.15 15.59
CA GLU A 123 8.45 17.28 15.39
C GLU A 123 9.58 17.17 16.41
N ILE A 124 10.81 17.03 15.93
CA ILE A 124 12.01 16.93 16.77
C ILE A 124 12.96 18.04 16.37
N GLN A 125 13.17 18.98 17.29
CA GLN A 125 13.98 20.18 17.08
C GLN A 125 13.50 21.00 15.88
N ASP A 126 14.19 20.88 14.74
CA ASP A 126 13.98 21.59 13.48
C ASP A 126 13.53 20.63 12.37
N ARG A 127 12.99 19.46 12.71
CA ARG A 127 12.71 18.37 11.74
C ARG A 127 11.37 17.72 12.00
N VAL A 128 10.76 17.22 10.93
CA VAL A 128 9.67 16.25 11.02
C VAL A 128 10.25 14.86 10.85
N ARG A 129 9.96 13.98 11.80
CA ARG A 129 10.37 12.58 11.81
C ARG A 129 9.15 11.70 11.59
N VAL A 130 9.28 10.74 10.68
CA VAL A 130 8.31 9.66 10.49
C VAL A 130 9.00 8.33 10.78
N THR A 131 8.40 7.53 11.65
CA THR A 131 8.89 6.21 12.06
C THR A 131 7.87 5.14 11.70
N ILE A 132 8.29 4.15 10.90
CA ILE A 132 7.52 2.93 10.61
C ILE A 132 8.21 1.77 11.33
N TYR A 133 7.50 1.12 12.25
CA TYR A 133 8.04 -0.02 12.98
C TYR A 133 7.94 -1.29 12.13
N VAL A 134 9.03 -2.04 12.09
CA VAL A 134 9.16 -3.30 11.35
C VAL A 134 9.74 -4.32 12.34
N PRO A 135 8.91 -5.19 12.97
CA PRO A 135 9.33 -6.08 14.05
C PRO A 135 10.47 -7.04 13.69
N SER A 136 10.62 -7.32 12.40
CA SER A 136 11.77 -8.04 11.88
C SER A 136 11.95 -7.74 10.39
N HIS A 137 13.18 -7.47 9.98
CA HIS A 137 13.56 -7.46 8.55
C HIS A 137 13.65 -8.86 7.96
N ASP A 138 13.35 -9.91 8.74
CA ASP A 138 13.29 -11.28 8.28
C ASP A 138 12.00 -11.54 7.47
N PRO A 139 12.10 -11.77 6.16
CA PRO A 139 10.95 -12.07 5.31
C PRO A 139 10.24 -13.39 5.65
N ALA A 140 10.85 -14.28 6.44
CA ALA A 140 10.17 -15.47 6.95
C ALA A 140 9.14 -15.13 8.05
N LYS A 141 9.24 -13.94 8.67
CA LYS A 141 8.37 -13.45 9.73
C LYS A 141 7.44 -12.32 9.29
N SER A 142 7.63 -11.73 8.11
CA SER A 142 6.64 -10.86 7.48
C SER A 142 5.39 -11.69 7.16
N GLY A 143 4.25 -11.33 7.74
CA GLY A 143 3.03 -12.13 7.72
C GLY A 143 2.62 -12.65 6.34
N HIS A 144 2.16 -13.90 6.30
CA HIS A 144 1.55 -14.53 5.13
C HIS A 144 0.30 -13.76 4.69
N HIS A 145 0.43 -12.78 3.79
CA HIS A 145 -0.73 -12.14 3.17
C HIS A 145 -0.67 -12.26 1.65
N ALA A 146 -1.20 -13.39 1.18
CA ALA A 146 -1.66 -13.56 -0.17
C ALA A 146 -2.79 -12.54 -0.44
N GLY A 147 -2.52 -11.56 -1.30
CA GLY A 147 -3.59 -10.74 -1.88
C GLY A 147 -4.64 -11.65 -2.52
N LYS A 148 -5.91 -11.50 -2.10
CA LYS A 148 -7.06 -12.14 -2.74
C LYS A 148 -7.06 -11.77 -4.23
N PRO A 149 -7.22 -12.73 -5.16
CA PRO A 149 -7.44 -12.39 -6.55
C PRO A 149 -8.77 -11.65 -6.66
N GLY A 150 -8.73 -10.48 -7.31
CA GLY A 150 -9.92 -9.71 -7.64
C GLY A 150 -10.90 -10.56 -8.44
N ALA A 151 -12.18 -10.41 -8.09
CA ALA A 151 -13.30 -10.93 -8.86
C ALA A 151 -13.42 -10.14 -10.17
N ASP A 152 -12.66 -10.54 -11.19
CA ASP A 152 -12.91 -10.09 -12.56
C ASP A 152 -14.03 -10.93 -13.15
N GLY A 153 -15.23 -10.36 -13.11
CA GLY A 153 -16.34 -10.77 -13.93
C GLY A 153 -15.99 -10.63 -15.41
N ARG A 154 -15.85 -11.77 -16.09
CA ARG A 154 -16.09 -11.89 -17.53
C ARG A 154 -16.86 -13.17 -17.79
N THR A 155 -18.17 -13.04 -17.90
CA THR A 155 -19.04 -13.98 -18.61
C THR A 155 -18.63 -13.99 -20.09
N PRO A 156 -18.33 -15.16 -20.69
CA PRO A 156 -18.32 -15.28 -22.14
C PRO A 156 -19.73 -15.58 -22.64
N SER A 157 -20.23 -14.73 -23.52
CA SER A 157 -21.47 -14.90 -24.27
C SER A 157 -21.29 -15.88 -25.45
N GLU A 158 -22.18 -16.89 -25.48
CA GLU A 158 -22.83 -17.54 -26.65
C GLU A 158 -22.03 -18.47 -27.60
N PRO A 159 -22.68 -19.36 -28.41
CA PRO A 159 -24.12 -19.53 -28.65
C PRO A 159 -24.69 -20.98 -28.58
N SER A 160 -26.03 -21.04 -28.47
CA SER A 160 -26.99 -22.03 -29.02
C SER A 160 -26.64 -23.53 -29.09
N ASP A 161 -27.38 -24.36 -28.35
CA ASP A 161 -28.31 -25.32 -28.98
C ASP A 161 -29.26 -25.95 -27.94
N SER A 162 -30.56 -26.00 -28.26
CA SER A 162 -31.55 -26.83 -27.55
C SER A 162 -31.80 -28.07 -28.40
N PRO A 163 -32.02 -29.24 -27.80
CA PRO A 163 -33.37 -29.77 -27.89
C PRO A 163 -33.88 -30.46 -26.62
N SER A 164 -35.20 -30.33 -26.51
CA SER A 164 -36.15 -31.13 -25.75
C SER A 164 -35.80 -32.61 -25.62
N GLN A 165 -36.01 -33.18 -24.42
CA GLN A 165 -36.77 -34.43 -24.28
C GLN A 165 -37.30 -34.65 -22.86
N SER A 166 -38.57 -35.03 -22.84
CA SER A 166 -39.44 -35.25 -21.71
C SER A 166 -39.17 -36.58 -21.01
N THR A 167 -39.21 -36.55 -19.67
CA THR A 167 -39.20 -37.72 -18.81
C THR A 167 -40.52 -38.48 -18.92
N LYS A 168 -40.46 -39.73 -19.37
CA LYS A 168 -41.54 -40.72 -19.17
C LYS A 168 -41.56 -41.17 -17.71
N SER A 169 -42.72 -41.05 -17.06
CA SER A 169 -43.13 -42.01 -16.03
C SER A 169 -44.58 -42.38 -16.29
N LYS A 170 -44.82 -43.68 -16.45
CA LYS A 170 -46.11 -44.30 -16.77
C LYS A 170 -46.19 -45.52 -15.86
N HIS A 171 -47.08 -45.58 -14.88
CA HIS A 171 -47.99 -46.73 -14.70
C HIS A 171 -48.92 -46.65 -13.49
N GLN A 172 -50.06 -47.34 -13.68
CA GLN A 172 -51.15 -47.73 -12.77
C GLN A 172 -52.31 -46.71 -12.70
N GLY A 173 -53.57 -47.07 -12.98
CA GLY A 173 -54.14 -48.35 -13.41
C GLY A 173 -55.67 -48.22 -13.56
N THR A 174 -56.18 -48.83 -14.63
CA THR A 174 -57.44 -49.59 -14.79
C THR A 174 -58.72 -49.23 -14.03
N LYS A 175 -59.79 -48.89 -14.78
CA LYS A 175 -61.18 -49.48 -14.81
C LYS A 175 -62.18 -48.41 -15.31
N MET A 176 -62.70 -48.47 -16.53
CA MET A 176 -63.86 -49.24 -17.07
C MET A 176 -65.24 -48.94 -16.47
N ARG A 177 -66.22 -48.81 -17.40
CA ARG A 177 -67.70 -48.69 -17.28
C ARG A 177 -68.20 -47.24 -17.21
N HIS A 178 -69.16 -46.78 -18.00
CA HIS A 178 -70.07 -47.34 -19.03
C HIS A 178 -70.43 -46.20 -19.98
#